data_AF-A0A7X7N3T5-F1
#
_entry.id   AF-A0A7X7N3T5-F1
#
_cell.length_a   1.000
_cell.length_b   1.000
_cell.length_c   1.000
_cell.angle_alpha   90.00
_cell.angle_beta   90.00
_cell.angle_gamma   90.00
#
_symmetry.space_group_name_H-M   'P 1'
#
loop_
_entity.id
_entity.type
_entity.pdbx_description
1 polymer ?
#
loop_
_entity_poly.entity_id
_entity_poly.type
_entity_poly.pdbx_seq_one_letter_code
_entity_poly.pdbx_strand_id
1 'polypeptide(L)' 'MDEREPITRLTDFFEAFPDERACEEYLFTLQFPNGFICPRCGCRSFGRIRDRRELQCHDCAHQ' A
#
# COMPACT_ATOMS: atom_id res chain seq x y z
N MET A 1 -12.01 5.61 -6.04
CA MET A 1 -12.36 4.34 -6.69
C MET A 1 -11.46 4.26 -7.90
N ASP A 2 -10.72 3.17 -8.09
CA ASP A 2 -9.65 3.10 -9.08
C ASP A 2 -10.23 3.08 -10.51
N GLU A 3 -9.88 4.08 -11.31
CA GLU A 3 -10.47 4.35 -12.64
C GLU A 3 -9.53 3.95 -13.79
N ARG A 4 -8.53 3.10 -13.48
CA ARG A 4 -7.56 2.62 -14.47
C ARG A 4 -8.12 1.44 -15.26
N GLU A 5 -7.85 1.44 -16.56
CA GLU A 5 -8.19 0.30 -17.42
C GLU A 5 -7.48 -0.97 -16.91
N PRO A 6 -8.13 -2.15 -16.98
CA PRO A 6 -7.56 -3.38 -16.49
C PRO A 6 -6.26 -3.71 -17.24
N ILE A 7 -5.17 -3.89 -16.49
CA ILE A 7 -3.89 -4.36 -17.02
C ILE A 7 -4.07 -5.80 -17.49
N THR A 8 -4.10 -5.99 -18.81
CA THR A 8 -4.41 -7.29 -19.44
C THR A 8 -3.19 -7.93 -20.11
N ARG A 9 -2.11 -7.18 -20.34
CA ARG A 9 -0.85 -7.71 -20.89
C ARG A 9 0.28 -7.58 -19.88
N LEU A 10 1.24 -8.49 -20.00
CA LEU A 10 2.42 -8.53 -19.14
C LEU A 10 3.32 -7.29 -19.32
N THR A 11 3.42 -6.75 -20.54
CA THR A 11 4.19 -5.52 -20.82
C THR A 11 3.62 -4.32 -20.09
N ASP A 12 2.30 -4.15 -20.14
CA ASP A 12 1.58 -3.05 -19.49
C ASP A 12 1.76 -3.11 -17.96
N PHE A 13 1.85 -4.33 -17.40
CA PHE A 13 2.17 -4.55 -15.99
C PHE A 13 3.57 -4.06 -15.63
N PHE A 14 4.59 -4.40 -16.42
CA PHE A 14 5.96 -3.95 -16.17
C PHE A 14 6.14 -2.44 -16.38
N GLU A 15 5.37 -1.82 -17.26
CA GLU A 15 5.35 -0.36 -17.42
C GLU A 15 4.69 0.34 -16.23
N ALA A 16 3.58 -0.22 -15.72
CA ALA A 16 2.88 0.32 -14.56
C ALA A 16 3.63 0.08 -13.23
N PHE A 17 4.35 -1.05 -13.12
CA PHE A 17 5.05 -1.49 -11.92
C PHE A 17 6.50 -1.89 -12.24
N PRO A 18 7.38 -0.90 -12.51
CA PRO A 18 8.77 -1.18 -12.89
C PRO A 18 9.59 -1.77 -11.73
N ASP A 19 9.19 -1.52 -10.49
CA ASP A 19 9.84 -2.05 -9.30
C ASP A 19 8.85 -2.41 -8.20
N GLU A 20 9.29 -3.25 -7.25
CA GLU A 20 8.44 -3.75 -6.16
C GLU A 20 7.85 -2.62 -5.32
N ARG A 21 8.57 -1.50 -5.14
CA ARG A 21 8.07 -0.37 -4.36
C ARG A 21 6.88 0.28 -5.04
N ALA A 22 6.92 0.48 -6.36
CA ALA A 22 5.80 1.02 -7.11
C ALA A 22 4.53 0.17 -6.96
N CYS A 23 4.70 -1.16 -6.96
CA CYS A 23 3.61 -2.11 -6.73
C CYS A 23 3.08 -2.02 -5.29
N GLU A 24 3.96 -1.93 -4.29
CA GLU A 24 3.58 -1.78 -2.89
C GLU A 24 2.85 -0.47 -2.60
N GLU A 25 3.29 0.65 -3.18
CA GLU A 25 2.62 1.94 -3.01
C GLU A 25 1.24 1.94 -3.67
N TYR A 26 1.11 1.34 -4.84
CA TYR A 26 -0.17 1.13 -5.49
C TYR A 26 -1.14 0.32 -4.62
N LEU A 27 -0.70 -0.84 -4.14
CA LEU A 27 -1.52 -1.71 -3.28
C LEU A 27 -1.90 -0.97 -2.00
N PHE A 28 -1.00 -0.18 -1.43
CA PHE A 28 -1.29 0.66 -0.28
C PHE A 28 -2.42 1.66 -0.57
N THR A 29 -2.39 2.36 -1.71
CA THR A 29 -3.46 3.30 -2.07
C THR A 29 -4.81 2.62 -2.28
N LEU A 30 -4.82 1.39 -2.81
CA LEU A 30 -6.04 0.61 -2.95
C LEU A 30 -6.60 0.12 -1.61
N GLN A 31 -5.71 -0.35 -0.74
CA GLN A 31 -6.06 -0.86 0.58
C GLN A 31 -6.52 0.27 1.52
N PHE A 32 -5.91 1.45 1.39
CA PHE A 32 -6.14 2.61 2.24
C PHE A 32 -6.48 3.84 1.39
N PRO A 33 -7.67 3.88 0.73
CA PRO A 33 -8.03 4.98 -0.17
C PRO A 33 -8.17 6.32 0.55
N ASN A 34 -8.43 6.30 1.85
CA ASN A 34 -8.54 7.49 2.70
C ASN A 34 -7.29 7.70 3.59
N GLY A 35 -6.19 7.00 3.29
CA GLY A 35 -5.00 6.93 4.12
C GLY A 35 -5.07 5.84 5.19
N PHE A 36 -3.91 5.52 5.76
CA PHE A 36 -3.81 4.54 6.84
C PHE A 36 -4.48 5.06 8.10
N ILE A 37 -5.34 4.24 8.69
CA ILE A 37 -5.93 4.47 10.01
C ILE A 37 -5.78 3.17 10.78
N CYS A 38 -5.03 3.21 11.88
CA CYS A 38 -4.87 2.03 12.72
C CYS A 38 -6.24 1.59 13.27
N PRO A 39 -6.67 0.33 13.07
CA PRO A 39 -7.96 -0.14 13.56
C PRO A 39 -8.04 -0.20 15.10
N ARG A 40 -6.89 -0.19 15.78
CA ARG A 40 -6.80 -0.31 17.24
C ARG A 40 -6.86 1.03 17.96
N CYS A 41 -6.14 2.04 17.47
CA CYS A 41 -6.04 3.34 18.13
C CYS A 41 -6.49 4.54 17.28
N GLY A 42 -6.79 4.33 16.00
CA GLY A 42 -7.18 5.41 15.08
C GLY A 42 -6.04 6.32 14.62
N CYS A 43 -4.79 6.04 15.02
CA CYS A 43 -3.63 6.81 14.58
C CYS A 43 -3.42 6.68 13.07
N ARG A 44 -3.00 7.79 12.44
CA ARG A 44 -2.72 7.86 10.99
C ARG A 44 -1.24 7.71 10.65
N SER A 45 -0.38 7.70 11.66
CA SER A 45 1.06 7.54 11.52
C SER A 45 1.43 6.07 11.56
N PHE A 46 2.17 5.63 10.54
CA PHE A 46 2.66 4.27 10.41
C PHE A 46 4.11 4.24 9.91
N GLY A 47 4.82 3.18 10.24
CA GLY A 47 6.11 2.82 9.67
C GLY A 47 5.97 1.57 8.80
N ARG A 48 6.72 1.50 7.71
CA ARG A 48 6.80 0.29 6.87
C ARG A 48 7.86 -0.67 7.43
N ILE A 49 7.47 -1.91 7.72
CA ILE A 49 8.41 -2.98 8.09
C ILE A 49 9.01 -3.55 6.80
N ARG A 50 10.26 -3.18 6.52
CA ARG A 50 10.97 -3.49 5.27
C ARG A 50 10.99 -4.98 4.92
N ASP A 51 11.02 -5.85 5.93
CA ASP A 51 11.20 -7.29 5.74
C ASP A 51 9.88 -8.05 5.51
N ARG A 52 8.75 -7.48 5.94
CA ARG A 52 7.47 -8.21 5.99
C ARG A 52 6.36 -7.58 5.16
N ARG A 53 6.61 -6.43 4.52
CA ARG A 53 5.59 -5.63 3.80
C ARG A 53 4.39 -5.27 4.70
N GLU A 54 4.60 -5.27 6.02
CA GLU A 54 3.61 -4.95 7.05
C GLU A 54 3.72 -3.47 7.44
N LEU A 55 2.59 -2.91 7.88
CA LEU A 55 2.49 -1.52 8.31
C LEU A 55 2.35 -1.47 9.82
N GLN A 56 3.35 -0.94 10.51
CA GLN A 56 3.29 -0.80 11.95
C GLN A 56 2.78 0.58 12.35
N CYS A 57 1.71 0.63 13.14
CA CYS A 57 1.26 1.87 13.77
C CYS A 57 2.33 2.43 14.71
N HIS A 58 2.65 3.71 14.59
CA HIS A 58 3.63 4.37 15.46
C HIS A 58 3.18 4.50 16.93
N ASP A 59 1.87 4.54 17.17
CA ASP A 59 1.32 4.84 18.49
C ASP A 59 1.08 3.59 19.34
N CYS A 60 0.58 2.52 18.73
CA CYS A 60 0.25 1.27 19.43
C CYS A 60 1.05 0.03 18.97
N ALA A 61 2.02 0.22 18.06
CA ALA A 61 2.87 -0.82 17.48
C ALA A 61 2.13 -1.99 16.79
N HIS A 62 0.83 -1.82 16.51
CA HIS A 62 0.00 -2.80 15.81
C HIS A 62 0.40 -2.91 14.33
N GLN A 63 0.47 -4.14 13.82
CA GLN A 63 0.82 -4.51 12.44
C GLN A 63 -0.41 -5.02 11.71
#